data_AF-A0A2D3VLG4-F1
#
_entry.id   AF-A0A2D3VLG4-F1
#
_cell.length_a   1.000
_cell.length_b   1.000
_cell.length_c   1.000
_cell.angle_alpha   90.00
_cell.angle_beta   90.00
_cell.angle_gamma   90.00
#
_symmetry.space_group_name_H-M   'P 1'
#
loop_
_entity.id
_entity.type
_entity.pdbx_description
1 polymer ?
#
loop_
_entity_poly.entity_id
_entity_poly.type
_entity_poly.pdbx_seq_one_letter_code
_entity_poly.pdbx_strand_id
1 'polypeptide(L)'
;MLALEELESRSSHWLYLRLFYTETSLGWEVESDFWYRNKPLFYFVATASSAMMLFSTRSFYPGARTWLDLATISVLTLVAAPAFATFFFMVGKYNLFPLNGVERMDKFGCCTQALVFPRSGAVDLLEELRGHQRGGQTDALIEEYADRTGYERFALAPQVVQHVGLISSRNNLEINTKSTWAFWFEAQNGRELHHEHMRLAAEVDWQRPLSD
;
A
#
# COMPACT_ATOMS: atom_id res chain seq x y z
N MET A 1 6.42 6.14 -18.08
CA MET A 1 6.37 7.60 -18.29
C MET A 1 5.09 8.18 -17.69
N LEU A 2 3.92 7.61 -17.99
CA LEU A 2 2.65 7.96 -17.33
C LEU A 2 2.73 8.01 -15.79
N ALA A 3 3.42 7.06 -15.15
CA ALA A 3 3.58 7.08 -13.70
C ALA A 3 4.47 8.23 -13.18
N LEU A 4 5.50 8.65 -13.92
CA LEU A 4 6.34 9.78 -13.52
C LEU A 4 5.61 11.10 -13.78
N GLU A 5 4.90 11.23 -14.90
CA GLU A 5 4.03 12.38 -15.17
C GLU A 5 2.90 12.48 -14.14
N GLU A 6 2.28 11.36 -13.77
CA GLU A 6 1.28 11.30 -12.70
C GLU A 6 1.91 11.75 -11.37
N LEU A 7 3.10 11.25 -11.04
CA LEU A 7 3.81 11.62 -9.82
C LEU A 7 4.13 13.12 -9.78
N GLU A 8 4.70 13.68 -10.85
CA GLU A 8 5.00 15.11 -10.99
C GLU A 8 3.73 15.96 -10.92
N SER A 9 2.60 15.47 -11.43
CA SER A 9 1.31 16.15 -11.31
C SER A 9 0.73 16.11 -9.90
N ARG A 10 1.02 15.05 -9.13
CA ARG A 10 0.52 14.85 -7.77
C ARG A 10 1.37 15.57 -6.73
N SER A 11 2.69 15.59 -6.90
CA SER A 11 3.61 16.20 -5.96
C SER A 11 4.89 16.67 -6.64
N SER A 12 5.30 17.90 -6.30
CA SER A 12 6.62 18.42 -6.64
C SER A 12 7.66 18.18 -5.54
N HIS A 13 7.26 17.60 -4.39
CA HIS A 13 8.10 17.46 -3.19
C HIS A 13 8.17 15.99 -2.74
N TRP A 14 8.73 15.14 -3.61
CA TRP A 14 8.88 13.71 -3.37
C TRP A 14 10.35 13.28 -3.39
N LEU A 15 10.69 12.27 -2.57
CA LEU A 15 12.06 11.76 -2.45
C LEU A 15 12.36 10.63 -3.44
N TYR A 16 11.49 9.63 -3.50
CA TYR A 16 11.65 8.51 -4.42
C TYR A 16 10.31 7.88 -4.80
N LEU A 17 10.31 7.19 -5.93
CA LEU A 17 9.28 6.26 -6.37
C LEU A 17 9.82 4.84 -6.27
N ARG A 18 9.13 4.00 -5.50
CA ARG A 18 9.48 2.60 -5.24
C ARG A 18 8.82 1.68 -6.26
N LEU A 19 9.62 0.85 -6.93
CA LEU A 19 9.15 -0.10 -7.94
C LEU A 19 8.93 -1.53 -7.40
N PHE A 20 9.46 -1.81 -6.21
CA PHE A 20 9.29 -3.07 -5.49
C PHE A 20 8.86 -2.81 -4.05
N TYR A 21 7.80 -3.47 -3.61
CA TYR A 21 7.39 -3.54 -2.21
C TYR A 21 6.60 -4.82 -1.96
N THR A 22 6.63 -5.29 -0.72
CA THR A 22 5.73 -6.34 -0.25
C THR A 22 4.36 -5.74 0.06
N GLU A 23 3.29 -6.44 -0.31
CA GLU A 23 1.91 -5.98 -0.09
C GLU A 23 1.60 -5.65 1.37
N THR A 24 2.27 -6.33 2.30
CA THR A 24 2.15 -6.08 3.74
C THR A 24 2.63 -4.69 4.16
N SER A 25 3.50 -4.06 3.36
CA SER A 25 4.01 -2.72 3.64
C SER A 25 3.05 -1.61 3.20
N LEU A 26 2.16 -1.89 2.24
CA LEU A 26 1.08 -0.99 1.82
C LEU A 26 -0.21 -1.37 2.55
N GLY A 27 -0.14 -1.25 3.87
CA GLY A 27 -1.25 -1.49 4.77
C GLY A 27 -2.23 -0.32 4.83
N TRP A 28 -3.18 -0.42 5.76
CA TRP A 28 -4.08 0.68 6.05
C TRP A 28 -3.38 1.78 6.85
N GLU A 29 -3.54 3.03 6.44
CA GLU A 29 -2.91 4.18 7.07
C GLU A 29 -3.94 5.14 7.68
N VAL A 30 -3.62 5.67 8.87
CA VAL A 30 -4.53 6.56 9.61
C VAL A 30 -4.67 7.93 8.92
N GLU A 31 -3.65 8.37 8.19
CA GLU A 31 -3.62 9.71 7.60
C GLU A 31 -4.39 9.76 6.28
N SER A 32 -4.25 8.74 5.44
CA SER A 32 -4.84 8.67 4.11
C SER A 32 -6.20 7.95 4.09
N ASP A 33 -6.40 6.89 4.89
CA ASP A 33 -7.60 6.06 4.81
C ASP A 33 -8.68 6.49 5.82
N PHE A 34 -9.73 7.15 5.34
CA PHE A 34 -10.83 7.68 6.17
C PHE A 34 -11.47 6.63 7.09
N TRP A 35 -11.82 5.45 6.57
CA TRP A 35 -12.48 4.38 7.35
C TRP A 35 -11.54 3.75 8.38
N TYR A 36 -10.25 3.68 8.05
CA TYR A 36 -9.24 3.18 8.98
C TYR A 36 -8.88 4.20 10.07
N ARG A 37 -8.96 5.51 9.78
CA ARG A 37 -8.90 6.55 10.79
C ARG A 37 -10.10 6.50 11.73
N ASN A 38 -11.29 6.29 11.16
CA ASN A 38 -12.56 6.27 11.89
C ASN A 38 -13.05 4.84 12.18
N LYS A 39 -12.17 3.93 12.62
CA LYS A 39 -12.56 2.54 12.91
C LYS A 39 -13.75 2.43 13.88
N PRO A 40 -13.82 3.19 14.99
CA PRO A 40 -14.95 3.08 15.90
C PRO A 40 -16.29 3.38 15.20
N LEU A 41 -16.30 4.35 14.29
CA LEU A 41 -17.47 4.66 13.47
C LEU A 41 -17.78 3.51 12.50
N PHE A 42 -16.78 2.93 11.85
CA PHE A 42 -16.96 1.78 10.96
C PHE A 42 -17.59 0.58 11.70
N TYR A 43 -17.06 0.23 12.88
CA TYR A 43 -17.63 -0.82 13.73
C TYR A 43 -19.07 -0.49 14.15
N PHE A 44 -19.33 0.75 14.57
CA PHE A 44 -20.68 1.18 14.93
C PHE A 44 -21.66 1.07 13.76
N VAL A 45 -21.29 1.56 12.57
CA VAL A 45 -22.13 1.47 11.37
C VAL A 45 -22.35 0.01 10.95
N ALA A 46 -21.32 -0.82 10.96
CA ALA A 46 -21.42 -2.24 10.60
C ALA A 46 -22.36 -3.02 11.55
N THR A 47 -22.22 -2.78 12.85
CA THR A 47 -23.05 -3.42 13.89
C THR A 47 -24.49 -2.91 13.87
N ALA A 48 -24.68 -1.59 13.79
CA ALA A 48 -26.00 -0.96 13.75
C ALA A 48 -26.78 -1.32 12.47
N SER A 49 -26.12 -1.31 11.30
CA SER A 49 -26.75 -1.72 10.03
C SER A 49 -27.15 -3.19 10.04
N SER A 50 -26.27 -4.07 10.56
CA SER A 50 -26.58 -5.50 10.74
C SER A 50 -27.77 -5.70 11.68
N ALA A 51 -27.80 -4.99 12.81
CA ALA A 51 -28.92 -5.05 13.76
C ALA A 51 -30.22 -4.57 13.12
N MET A 52 -30.20 -3.40 12.46
CA MET A 52 -31.35 -2.84 11.76
C MET A 52 -31.88 -3.81 10.71
N MET A 53 -31.00 -4.44 9.92
CA MET A 53 -31.38 -5.41 8.90
C MET A 53 -32.04 -6.65 9.52
N LEU A 54 -31.48 -7.20 10.59
CA LEU A 54 -32.01 -8.40 11.26
C LEU A 54 -33.33 -8.13 11.99
N PHE A 55 -33.45 -7.00 12.69
CA PHE A 55 -34.70 -6.58 13.33
C PHE A 55 -35.80 -6.26 12.31
N SER A 56 -35.46 -5.61 11.19
CA SER A 56 -36.39 -5.39 10.09
C SER A 56 -36.87 -6.71 9.50
N THR A 57 -35.95 -7.63 9.22
CA THR A 57 -36.27 -8.97 8.70
C THR A 57 -37.20 -9.74 9.65
N ARG A 58 -36.92 -9.70 10.96
CA ARG A 58 -37.79 -10.29 12.00
C ARG A 58 -39.18 -9.65 12.05
N SER A 59 -39.28 -8.35 11.73
CA SER A 59 -40.53 -7.59 11.78
C SER A 59 -41.40 -7.83 10.54
N PHE A 60 -40.79 -7.80 9.35
CA PHE A 60 -41.50 -7.96 8.07
C PHE A 60 -41.81 -9.42 7.73
N TYR A 61 -41.04 -10.39 8.22
CA TYR A 61 -41.23 -11.81 7.91
C TYR A 61 -41.56 -12.61 9.18
N PRO A 62 -42.85 -12.90 9.46
CA PRO A 62 -43.25 -13.66 10.64
C PRO A 62 -42.60 -15.05 10.74
N GLY A 63 -42.36 -15.71 9.59
CA GLY A 63 -41.69 -17.01 9.51
C GLY A 63 -40.21 -16.98 9.90
N ALA A 64 -39.57 -15.80 9.89
CA ALA A 64 -38.20 -15.63 10.36
C ALA A 64 -38.11 -15.65 11.89
N ARG A 65 -39.22 -15.40 12.62
CA ARG A 65 -39.19 -15.25 14.09
C ARG A 65 -38.78 -16.51 14.84
N THR A 66 -38.99 -17.66 14.24
CA THR A 66 -38.61 -18.99 14.76
C THR A 66 -37.10 -19.22 14.73
N TRP A 67 -36.40 -18.63 13.76
CA TRP A 67 -34.97 -18.81 13.54
C TRP A 67 -34.12 -17.60 14.00
N LEU A 68 -34.69 -16.39 13.96
CA LEU A 68 -34.06 -15.13 14.37
C LEU A 68 -34.54 -14.70 15.75
N ASP A 69 -34.28 -15.50 16.77
CA ASP A 69 -34.57 -15.12 18.16
C ASP A 69 -33.62 -13.99 18.64
N LEU A 70 -33.93 -13.38 19.79
CA LEU A 70 -33.16 -12.23 20.29
C LEU A 70 -31.72 -12.62 20.62
N ALA A 71 -31.48 -13.86 21.06
CA ALA A 71 -30.14 -14.36 21.32
C ALA A 71 -29.33 -14.48 20.01
N THR A 72 -29.90 -15.06 18.95
CA THR A 72 -29.25 -15.16 17.64
C THR A 72 -28.95 -13.79 17.06
N ILE A 73 -29.90 -12.84 17.13
CA ILE A 73 -29.67 -11.46 16.70
C ILE A 73 -28.52 -10.83 17.49
N SER A 74 -28.47 -11.02 18.81
CA SER A 74 -27.40 -10.49 19.67
C SER A 74 -26.04 -11.07 19.29
N VAL A 75 -25.94 -12.38 19.04
CA VAL A 75 -24.69 -13.02 18.60
C VAL A 75 -24.25 -12.51 17.23
N LEU A 76 -25.16 -12.43 16.25
CA LEU A 76 -24.83 -11.97 14.90
C LEU A 76 -24.39 -10.50 14.89
N THR A 77 -24.98 -9.67 15.74
CA THR A 77 -24.69 -8.23 15.79
C THR A 77 -23.49 -7.86 16.66
N LEU A 78 -23.30 -8.52 17.81
CA LEU A 78 -22.24 -8.17 18.77
C LEU A 78 -20.98 -9.02 18.62
N VAL A 79 -21.06 -10.16 17.92
CA VAL A 79 -19.91 -11.05 17.70
C VAL A 79 -19.58 -11.14 16.21
N ALA A 80 -20.53 -11.58 15.38
CA ALA A 80 -20.24 -11.84 13.98
C ALA A 80 -19.93 -10.54 13.20
N ALA A 81 -20.77 -9.50 13.32
CA ALA A 81 -20.55 -8.25 12.60
C ALA A 81 -19.21 -7.56 12.95
N PRO A 82 -18.81 -7.43 14.24
CA PRO A 82 -17.46 -6.95 14.58
C PRO A 82 -16.36 -7.86 14.06
N ALA A 83 -16.50 -9.18 14.13
CA ALA A 83 -15.49 -10.10 13.62
C ALA A 83 -15.28 -9.94 12.11
N PHE A 84 -16.35 -9.78 11.32
CA PHE A 84 -16.25 -9.50 9.88
C PHE A 84 -15.67 -8.11 9.60
N ALA A 85 -16.02 -7.09 10.41
CA ALA A 85 -15.42 -5.77 10.30
C ALA A 85 -13.90 -5.79 10.61
N THR A 86 -13.47 -6.59 11.59
CA THR A 86 -12.04 -6.82 11.84
C THR A 86 -11.40 -7.55 10.67
N PHE A 87 -12.05 -8.60 10.16
CA PHE A 87 -11.55 -9.37 9.02
C PHE A 87 -11.35 -8.49 7.78
N PHE A 88 -12.29 -7.57 7.50
CA PHE A 88 -12.15 -6.58 6.42
C PHE A 88 -10.82 -5.81 6.50
N PHE A 89 -10.45 -5.31 7.69
CA PHE A 89 -9.16 -4.64 7.85
C PHE A 89 -7.97 -5.61 7.78
N MET A 90 -8.12 -6.85 8.26
CA MET A 90 -7.06 -7.86 8.23
C MET A 90 -6.75 -8.38 6.82
N VAL A 91 -7.74 -8.48 5.94
CA VAL A 91 -7.53 -8.85 4.52
C VAL A 91 -6.58 -7.86 3.84
N GLY A 92 -6.56 -6.61 4.31
CA GLY A 92 -5.66 -5.57 3.82
C GLY A 92 -6.25 -4.80 2.64
N LYS A 93 -5.93 -3.51 2.59
CA LYS A 93 -6.43 -2.56 1.57
C LYS A 93 -6.25 -3.10 0.16
N TYR A 94 -5.07 -3.62 -0.15
CA TYR A 94 -4.72 -3.99 -1.51
C TYR A 94 -5.42 -5.26 -2.04
N ASN A 95 -5.83 -6.17 -1.14
CA ASN A 95 -6.64 -7.33 -1.53
C ASN A 95 -8.10 -6.96 -1.78
N LEU A 96 -8.61 -5.91 -1.13
CA LEU A 96 -9.99 -5.43 -1.30
C LEU A 96 -10.11 -4.42 -2.45
N PHE A 97 -9.08 -3.59 -2.64
CA PHE A 97 -9.02 -2.52 -3.62
C PHE A 97 -7.67 -2.62 -4.35
N PRO A 98 -7.62 -3.26 -5.53
CA PRO A 98 -6.41 -3.30 -6.34
C PRO A 98 -5.97 -1.87 -6.69
N LEU A 99 -4.80 -1.49 -6.19
CA LEU A 99 -4.14 -0.22 -6.45
C LEU A 99 -3.62 -0.19 -7.89
N ASN A 100 -3.72 0.97 -8.53
CA ASN A 100 -3.25 1.20 -9.90
C ASN A 100 -2.58 2.59 -9.96
N GLY A 101 -1.41 2.66 -10.59
CA GLY A 101 -0.65 3.89 -10.74
C GLY A 101 0.22 4.20 -9.52
N VAL A 102 0.37 5.50 -9.23
CA VAL A 102 1.23 5.99 -8.17
C VAL A 102 0.49 6.07 -6.84
N GLU A 103 1.01 5.43 -5.81
CA GLU A 103 0.43 5.40 -4.47
C GLU A 103 1.40 5.96 -3.43
N ARG A 104 0.90 6.75 -2.49
CA ARG A 104 1.72 7.31 -1.41
C ARG A 104 2.08 6.21 -0.42
N MET A 105 3.33 6.18 0.00
CA MET A 105 3.90 5.13 0.86
C MET A 105 5.02 5.71 1.73
N ASP A 106 4.65 6.55 2.69
CA ASP A 106 5.59 7.22 3.59
C ASP A 106 6.05 6.35 4.75
N LYS A 107 5.43 5.20 4.99
CA LYS A 107 5.75 4.36 6.15
C LYS A 107 6.01 2.92 5.72
N PHE A 108 6.66 2.18 6.62
CA PHE A 108 6.86 0.73 6.50
C PHE A 108 7.69 0.29 5.28
N GLY A 109 8.50 1.20 4.74
CA GLY A 109 9.56 0.88 3.80
C GLY A 109 10.62 0.00 4.44
N CYS A 110 10.85 -1.19 3.89
CA CYS A 110 11.74 -2.17 4.50
C CYS A 110 13.02 -2.45 3.68
N CYS A 111 13.09 -1.97 2.43
CA CYS A 111 14.23 -2.24 1.53
C CYS A 111 14.48 -1.06 0.57
N THR A 112 15.73 -0.63 0.41
CA THR A 112 16.18 0.35 -0.60
C THR A 112 16.44 -0.28 -1.97
N GLN A 113 15.53 -1.13 -2.43
CA GLN A 113 15.67 -1.80 -3.71
C GLN A 113 14.71 -1.22 -4.74
N ALA A 114 15.18 -1.11 -5.99
CA ALA A 114 14.40 -0.62 -7.12
C ALA A 114 13.69 0.71 -6.84
N LEU A 115 14.46 1.73 -6.47
CA LEU A 115 13.99 3.09 -6.24
C LEU A 115 14.37 3.99 -7.43
N VAL A 116 13.45 4.86 -7.83
CA VAL A 116 13.70 5.95 -8.78
C VAL A 116 13.73 7.25 -7.98
N PHE A 117 14.79 8.04 -8.12
CA PHE A 117 14.93 9.33 -7.45
C PHE A 117 14.87 10.46 -8.49
N PRO A 118 14.28 11.62 -8.14
CA PRO A 118 14.44 12.81 -8.94
C PRO A 118 15.89 13.27 -8.85
N ARG A 119 16.43 13.83 -9.95
CA ARG A 119 17.86 14.14 -10.04
C ARG A 119 18.31 15.13 -8.97
N SER A 120 17.54 16.18 -8.71
CA SER A 120 17.81 17.19 -7.68
C SER A 120 17.81 16.56 -6.29
N GLY A 121 16.72 15.88 -5.92
CA GLY A 121 16.59 15.22 -4.61
C GLY A 121 17.66 14.14 -4.35
N ALA A 122 18.14 13.46 -5.39
CA ALA A 122 19.22 12.48 -5.28
C ALA A 122 20.56 13.13 -4.88
N VAL A 123 20.85 14.34 -5.36
CA VAL A 123 22.08 15.08 -5.01
C VAL A 123 22.02 15.52 -3.55
N ASP A 124 20.91 16.07 -3.10
CA ASP A 124 20.72 16.52 -1.72
C ASP A 124 20.82 15.36 -0.73
N LEU A 125 20.18 14.23 -1.06
CA LEU A 125 20.27 13.00 -0.25
C LEU A 125 21.71 12.47 -0.20
N LEU A 126 22.45 12.54 -1.31
CA LEU A 126 23.84 12.09 -1.36
C LEU A 126 24.75 12.93 -0.45
N GLU A 127 24.54 14.25 -0.40
CA GLU A 127 25.29 15.14 0.49
C GLU A 127 24.99 14.82 1.96
N GLU A 128 23.72 14.59 2.30
CA GLU A 128 23.30 14.18 3.64
C GLU A 128 23.97 12.85 4.06
N LEU A 129 23.91 11.85 3.20
CA LEU A 129 24.48 10.52 3.48
C LEU A 129 26.00 10.57 3.61
N ARG A 130 26.70 11.46 2.88
CA ARG A 130 28.15 11.67 3.01
C ARG A 130 28.54 12.32 4.33
N GLY A 131 27.68 13.16 4.91
CA GLY A 131 27.88 13.77 6.23
C GLY A 131 27.84 12.75 7.37
N HIS A 132 27.13 11.63 7.19
CA HIS A 132 26.98 10.56 8.17
C HIS A 132 28.16 9.59 8.10
N GLN A 133 29.31 9.95 8.70
CA GLN A 133 30.53 9.16 8.50
C GLN A 133 30.58 7.79 9.17
N ARG A 134 29.82 7.46 10.23
CA ARG A 134 29.90 6.13 10.87
C ARG A 134 28.64 5.76 11.63
N GLY A 135 27.84 4.85 11.07
CA GLY A 135 26.87 4.04 11.80
C GLY A 135 25.40 4.30 11.43
N GLY A 136 24.72 3.26 10.95
CA GLY A 136 23.31 3.29 10.56
C GLY A 136 23.04 2.35 9.39
N GLN A 137 21.82 1.81 9.29
CA GLN A 137 21.38 1.15 8.06
C GLN A 137 20.96 2.24 7.07
N THR A 138 21.52 2.24 5.86
CA THR A 138 21.27 3.28 4.83
C THR A 138 19.77 3.52 4.61
N ASP A 139 18.97 2.46 4.61
CA ASP A 139 17.51 2.52 4.48
C ASP A 139 16.88 3.41 5.56
N ALA A 140 17.31 3.26 6.82
CA ALA A 140 16.78 4.07 7.92
C ALA A 140 17.19 5.54 7.80
N LEU A 141 18.41 5.82 7.31
CA LEU A 141 18.87 7.20 7.09
C LEU A 141 18.07 7.90 5.98
N ILE A 142 17.72 7.17 4.92
CA ILE A 142 16.90 7.70 3.82
C ILE A 142 15.47 8.01 4.31
N GLU A 143 14.86 7.12 5.10
CA GLU A 143 13.55 7.36 5.69
C GLU A 143 13.56 8.53 6.69
N GLU A 144 14.57 8.61 7.55
CA GLU A 144 14.74 9.72 8.51
C GLU A 144 14.94 11.06 7.80
N TYR A 145 15.73 11.08 6.73
CA TYR A 145 15.89 12.26 5.89
C TYR A 145 14.55 12.70 5.30
N ALA A 146 13.75 11.76 4.77
CA ALA A 146 12.43 12.05 4.22
C ALA A 146 11.48 12.63 5.28
N ASP A 147 11.41 12.00 6.45
CA ASP A 147 10.56 12.46 7.56
C ASP A 147 10.96 13.86 8.04
N ARG A 148 12.27 14.14 8.12
CA ARG A 148 12.79 15.43 8.61
C ARG A 148 12.58 16.58 7.62
N THR A 149 12.71 16.31 6.33
CA THR A 149 12.54 17.29 5.24
C THR A 149 11.09 17.41 4.76
N GLY A 150 10.23 16.49 5.20
CA GLY A 150 8.85 16.38 4.75
C GLY A 150 8.71 15.88 3.31
N TYR A 151 9.74 15.24 2.75
CA TYR A 151 9.62 14.64 1.42
C TYR A 151 8.67 13.45 1.44
N GLU A 152 7.76 13.44 0.48
CA GLU A 152 6.82 12.34 0.26
C GLU A 152 7.51 11.17 -0.44
N ARG A 153 7.06 9.96 -0.13
CA ARG A 153 7.54 8.73 -0.75
C ARG A 153 6.38 8.04 -1.44
N PHE A 154 6.65 7.52 -2.63
CA PHE A 154 5.63 6.89 -3.45
C PHE A 154 6.05 5.49 -3.85
N ALA A 155 5.06 4.68 -4.21
CA ALA A 155 5.20 3.34 -4.73
C ALA A 155 4.38 3.18 -6.01
N LEU A 156 4.90 2.42 -6.97
CA LEU A 156 4.21 2.11 -8.21
C LEU A 156 3.42 0.80 -8.07
N ALA A 157 2.11 0.87 -8.26
CA ALA A 157 1.21 -0.27 -8.25
C ALA A 157 0.62 -0.54 -9.67
N PRO A 158 0.56 -1.80 -10.13
CA PRO A 158 1.19 -2.97 -9.53
C PRO A 158 2.73 -2.88 -9.60
N GLN A 159 3.42 -3.66 -8.75
CA GLN A 159 4.88 -3.69 -8.70
C GLN A 159 5.46 -4.13 -10.05
N VAL A 160 6.60 -3.56 -10.45
CA VAL A 160 7.26 -3.84 -11.74
C VAL A 160 8.62 -4.50 -11.59
N VAL A 161 9.10 -4.64 -10.36
CA VAL A 161 10.31 -5.37 -10.02
C VAL A 161 9.99 -6.36 -8.91
N GLN A 162 10.58 -7.56 -8.99
CA GLN A 162 10.54 -8.58 -7.94
C GLN A 162 11.91 -8.74 -7.29
N HIS A 163 11.93 -8.88 -5.97
CA HIS A 163 13.14 -9.28 -5.27
C HIS A 163 13.39 -10.78 -5.46
N VAL A 164 14.51 -11.14 -6.08
CA VAL A 164 14.97 -12.53 -6.20
C VAL A 164 16.15 -12.72 -5.25
N GLY A 165 15.89 -13.00 -3.98
CA GLY A 165 16.97 -13.13 -2.99
C GLY A 165 16.64 -14.04 -1.82
N LEU A 166 17.52 -15.02 -1.60
CA LEU A 166 17.58 -15.87 -0.40
C LEU A 166 18.52 -15.28 0.66
N ILE A 167 19.32 -14.26 0.32
CA ILE A 167 20.38 -13.67 1.15
C ILE A 167 20.08 -12.18 1.36
N SER A 168 19.81 -11.81 2.61
CA SER A 168 19.64 -10.41 3.01
C SER A 168 20.97 -9.85 3.54
N SER A 169 21.26 -8.59 3.22
CA SER A 169 22.36 -7.84 3.84
C SER A 169 22.07 -7.48 5.30
N ARG A 170 20.79 -7.53 5.71
CA ARG A 170 20.39 -7.51 7.11
C ARG A 170 20.64 -8.90 7.66
N ASN A 171 21.35 -9.00 8.79
CA ASN A 171 21.59 -10.24 9.54
C ASN A 171 20.29 -10.78 10.17
N ASN A 172 19.29 -11.00 9.31
CA ASN A 172 17.97 -11.48 9.64
C ASN A 172 18.03 -13.01 9.63
N LEU A 173 17.40 -13.64 10.63
CA LEU A 173 17.10 -15.06 10.61
C LEU A 173 16.44 -15.40 9.26
N GLU A 174 16.88 -16.47 8.58
CA GLU A 174 16.43 -16.90 7.24
C GLU A 174 14.90 -16.86 7.02
N ILE A 175 14.13 -16.93 8.11
CA ILE A 175 12.67 -16.86 8.13
C ILE A 175 12.14 -15.50 7.63
N ASN A 176 12.80 -14.38 7.96
CA ASN A 176 12.34 -13.05 7.55
C ASN A 176 12.74 -12.70 6.11
N THR A 177 13.85 -13.25 5.61
CA THR A 177 14.30 -13.05 4.22
C THR A 177 13.37 -13.73 3.21
N LYS A 178 12.72 -14.83 3.62
CA LYS A 178 11.72 -15.53 2.80
C LYS A 178 10.35 -14.82 2.75
N SER A 179 10.13 -13.80 3.58
CA SER A 179 8.86 -13.06 3.65
C SER A 179 8.78 -11.85 2.72
N THR A 180 9.89 -11.47 2.06
CA THR A 180 9.90 -10.37 1.09
C THR A 180 9.58 -10.88 -0.30
N TRP A 181 8.29 -10.95 -0.61
CA TRP A 181 7.75 -11.36 -1.91
C TRP A 181 6.65 -10.40 -2.34
N ALA A 182 6.67 -9.94 -3.61
CA ALA A 182 5.56 -9.22 -4.21
C ALA A 182 4.66 -10.23 -4.95
N PHE A 183 3.49 -10.54 -4.40
CA PHE A 183 2.55 -11.49 -4.99
C PHE A 183 1.87 -10.95 -6.25
N TRP A 184 1.57 -9.66 -6.30
CA TRP A 184 0.90 -9.05 -7.45
C TRP A 184 1.81 -8.91 -8.67
N PHE A 185 3.12 -8.89 -8.49
CA PHE A 185 4.07 -9.03 -9.59
C PHE A 185 3.88 -10.37 -10.32
N GLU A 186 3.70 -11.47 -9.58
CA GLU A 186 3.52 -12.81 -10.17
C GLU A 186 2.17 -12.98 -10.88
N ALA A 187 1.19 -12.13 -10.59
CA ALA A 187 -0.10 -12.11 -11.28
C ALA A 187 -0.01 -11.48 -12.68
N GLN A 188 1.10 -10.81 -13.01
CA GLN A 188 1.26 -10.14 -14.30
C GLN A 188 1.57 -11.12 -15.44
N ASN A 189 1.04 -10.83 -16.63
CA ASN A 189 1.36 -11.56 -17.84
C ASN A 189 2.48 -10.86 -18.63
N GLY A 190 3.67 -11.46 -18.63
CA GLY A 190 4.84 -10.88 -19.30
C GLY A 190 4.66 -10.60 -20.81
N ARG A 191 3.80 -11.35 -21.52
CA ARG A 191 3.54 -11.09 -22.94
C ARG A 191 2.69 -9.83 -23.14
N GLU A 192 1.67 -9.65 -22.31
CA GLU A 192 0.81 -8.47 -22.35
C GLU A 192 1.60 -7.22 -21.97
N LEU A 193 2.39 -7.28 -20.89
CA LEU A 193 3.27 -6.20 -20.48
C LEU A 193 4.31 -5.84 -21.54
N HIS A 194 4.87 -6.83 -22.23
CA HIS A 194 5.82 -6.55 -23.31
C HIS A 194 5.14 -5.74 -24.44
N HIS A 195 3.94 -6.13 -24.86
CA HIS A 195 3.20 -5.37 -25.88
C HIS A 195 2.83 -3.96 -25.41
N GLU A 196 2.39 -3.83 -24.16
CA GLU A 196 2.08 -2.54 -23.54
C GLU A 196 3.31 -1.63 -23.50
N HIS A 197 4.43 -2.12 -22.97
CA HIS A 197 5.67 -1.35 -22.86
C HIS A 197 6.22 -0.95 -24.23
N MET A 198 6.13 -1.82 -25.23
CA MET A 198 6.52 -1.48 -26.61
C MET A 198 5.65 -0.39 -27.20
N ARG A 199 4.33 -0.43 -26.95
CA ARG A 199 3.41 0.64 -27.38
C ARG A 199 3.75 1.96 -26.70
N LEU A 200 3.89 1.95 -25.37
CA LEU A 200 4.24 3.15 -24.60
C LEU A 200 5.59 3.72 -25.04
N ALA A 201 6.60 2.89 -25.24
CA ALA A 201 7.92 3.33 -25.70
C ALA A 201 7.90 3.96 -27.10
N ALA A 202 6.97 3.54 -27.98
CA ALA A 202 6.79 4.11 -29.30
C ALA A 202 6.07 5.47 -29.29
N GLU A 203 5.25 5.73 -28.27
CA GLU A 203 4.56 7.02 -28.07
C GLU A 203 5.47 8.10 -27.45
N VAL A 204 6.61 7.69 -26.88
CA VAL A 204 7.57 8.60 -26.25
C VAL A 204 8.44 9.30 -27.30
N ASP A 205 8.44 10.63 -27.24
CA ASP A 205 9.43 11.45 -27.93
C ASP A 205 10.76 11.46 -27.14
N TRP A 206 11.64 10.51 -27.48
CA TRP A 206 12.96 10.36 -26.85
C TRP A 206 13.91 11.54 -27.11
N GLN A 207 13.56 12.45 -28.03
CA GLN A 207 14.38 13.61 -28.36
C GLN A 207 13.93 14.88 -27.64
N ARG A 208 12.79 14.84 -26.93
CA ARG A 208 12.34 15.97 -26.13
C ARG A 208 13.31 16.19 -24.96
N PRO A 209 13.93 17.38 -24.84
CA PRO A 209 14.72 17.68 -23.65
C PRO A 209 13.82 17.59 -22.43
N LEU A 210 14.25 16.83 -21.41
CA LEU A 210 13.62 16.87 -20.09
C LEU A 210 13.73 18.32 -19.61
N SER A 211 12.59 19.00 -19.48
CA SER A 211 12.56 20.36 -18.94
C SER A 211 13.06 20.33 -17.51
N ASP A 212 14.10 21.12 -17.23
CA ASP A 212 14.74 21.27 -15.92
C ASP A 212 13.76 21.66 -14.79
#